data_AF-A0A960L043-F1
#
_entry.id   AF-A0A960L043-F1
#
_cell.length_a   1.000
_cell.length_b   1.000
_cell.length_c   1.000
_cell.angle_alpha   90.00
_cell.angle_beta   90.00
_cell.angle_gamma   90.00
#
_symmetry.space_group_name_H-M   'P 1'
#
loop_
_entity.id
_entity.type
_entity.pdbx_description
1 polymer ?
#
loop_
_entity_poly.entity_id
_entity_poly.type
_entity_poly.pdbx_seq_one_letter_code
_entity_poly.pdbx_strand_id
1 'polypeptide(L)'
;MFAWIRKLYDWTLGLASRPTAIYWLGAVSFAESSFFPIPPDLMIIPMCLANRERTAKIVTVATLASILGGLFGYWIGFYAFDSIGVPILNFYGAMDKYDQFQHYFDLYGAIMIVVAGFSPIPYKVI
;
A
#
# COMPACT_ATOMS: atom_id res chain seq x y z
N MET A 1 16.11 11.53 -19.72
CA MET A 1 14.64 11.60 -19.77
C MET A 1 13.93 11.12 -18.48
N PHE A 2 14.54 11.18 -17.28
CA PHE A 2 13.82 10.98 -15.99
C PHE A 2 14.54 11.69 -14.80
N ALA A 3 14.71 13.01 -14.87
CA ALA A 3 15.44 13.76 -13.85
C ALA A 3 14.72 13.79 -12.48
N TRP A 4 13.38 13.77 -12.50
CA TRP A 4 12.55 13.79 -11.30
C TRP A 4 12.59 12.47 -10.52
N ILE A 5 12.64 11.33 -11.22
CA ILE A 5 12.80 10.00 -10.61
C ILE A 5 14.17 9.88 -9.93
N ARG A 6 15.24 10.37 -10.58
CA ARG A 6 16.58 10.40 -9.94
C ARG A 6 16.59 11.25 -8.68
N LYS A 7 15.94 12.42 -8.72
CA LYS A 7 15.87 13.30 -7.54
C LYS A 7 15.11 12.65 -6.37
N LEU A 8 14.03 11.92 -6.65
CA LEU A 8 13.31 11.12 -5.65
C LEU A 8 14.17 9.96 -5.14
N TYR A 9 14.88 9.26 -6.03
CA TYR A 9 15.79 8.17 -5.70
C TYR A 9 16.93 8.64 -4.78
N ASP A 10 17.63 9.71 -5.17
CA ASP A 10 18.72 10.31 -4.39
C ASP A 10 18.21 10.82 -3.04
N TRP A 11 16.98 11.32 -2.98
CA TRP A 11 16.33 11.73 -1.74
C TRP A 11 16.03 10.55 -0.82
N THR A 12 15.46 9.46 -1.35
CA THR A 12 15.22 8.22 -0.58
C THR A 12 16.52 7.57 -0.10
N LEU A 13 17.57 7.59 -0.91
CA LEU A 13 18.91 7.14 -0.51
C LEU A 13 19.51 8.03 0.57
N GLY A 14 19.35 9.36 0.46
CA GLY A 14 19.77 10.31 1.47
C GLY A 14 18.97 10.23 2.77
N LEU A 15 17.78 9.64 2.75
CA LEU A 15 16.99 9.30 3.95
C LEU A 15 17.50 8.00 4.59
N ALA A 16 17.84 7.00 3.77
CA ALA A 16 18.40 5.73 4.22
C ALA A 16 19.77 5.87 4.89
N SER A 17 20.55 6.91 4.54
CA SER A 17 21.86 7.19 5.13
C SER A 17 21.83 7.97 6.45
N ARG A 18 20.65 8.40 6.92
CA ARG A 18 20.51 9.19 8.16
C ARG A 18 20.46 8.29 9.40
N PRO A 19 20.87 8.78 10.58
CA PRO A 19 20.67 8.05 11.84
C PRO A 19 19.20 7.77 12.15
N THR A 20 18.27 8.55 11.58
CA THR A 20 16.82 8.38 11.70
C THR A 20 16.18 7.52 10.60
N ALA A 21 16.98 6.82 9.79
CA ALA A 21 16.51 6.05 8.63
C ALA A 21 15.41 5.03 8.95
N ILE A 22 15.43 4.42 10.14
CA ILE A 22 14.40 3.46 10.58
C ILE A 22 13.02 4.12 10.73
N TYR A 23 12.96 5.35 11.24
CA TYR A 23 11.69 6.09 11.37
C TYR A 23 11.14 6.51 10.00
N TRP A 24 12.03 6.94 9.10
CA TRP A 24 11.65 7.26 7.73
C TRP A 24 11.19 6.04 6.95
N LEU A 25 11.85 4.89 7.14
CA LEU A 25 11.39 3.62 6.58
C LEU A 25 9.98 3.28 7.05
N GLY A 26 9.71 3.40 8.35
CA GLY A 26 8.37 3.18 8.90
C GLY A 26 7.33 4.13 8.29
N ALA A 27 7.64 5.43 8.19
CA ALA A 27 6.73 6.41 7.60
C ALA A 27 6.45 6.14 6.11
N VAL A 28 7.48 5.79 5.33
CA VAL A 28 7.34 5.49 3.90
C VAL A 28 6.58 4.19 3.69
N SER A 29 6.89 3.12 4.43
CA SER A 29 6.14 1.86 4.37
C SER A 29 4.66 2.03 4.76
N PHE A 30 4.38 2.85 5.77
CA PHE A 30 3.00 3.16 6.16
C PHE A 30 2.26 3.93 5.06
N ALA A 31 2.90 4.97 4.51
CA ALA A 31 2.31 5.81 3.47
C ALA A 31 2.09 5.05 2.16
N GLU A 32 3.03 4.18 1.77
CA GLU A 32 2.93 3.37 0.56
C GLU A 32 1.80 2.35 0.68
N SER A 33 1.64 1.69 1.84
CA SER A 33 0.52 0.80 2.11
C SER A 33 -0.82 1.53 2.04
N SER A 34 -0.91 2.75 2.59
CA SER A 34 -2.17 3.49 2.74
C SER A 34 -2.61 4.27 1.47
N PHE A 35 -1.73 5.06 0.85
CA PHE A 35 -2.12 6.01 -0.22
C PHE A 35 -1.21 6.07 -1.45
N PHE A 36 -0.19 5.21 -1.53
CA PHE A 36 0.79 5.17 -2.64
C PHE A 36 1.61 6.47 -2.78
N PRO A 37 2.78 6.55 -2.12
CA PRO A 37 3.96 6.79 -2.96
C PRO A 37 5.28 6.12 -2.50
N ILE A 38 6.10 5.81 -3.52
CA ILE A 38 7.48 5.25 -3.56
C ILE A 38 7.66 3.91 -2.82
N PRO A 39 8.11 2.84 -3.51
CA PRO A 39 8.29 1.53 -2.89
C PRO A 39 9.33 1.60 -1.76
N PRO A 40 8.97 1.19 -0.52
CA PRO A 40 9.88 1.18 0.62
C PRO A 40 11.11 0.29 0.39
N ASP A 41 11.03 -0.64 -0.56
CA ASP A 41 12.11 -1.49 -1.05
C ASP A 41 13.37 -0.71 -1.42
N LEU A 42 13.22 0.50 -1.97
CA LEU A 42 14.34 1.38 -2.33
C LEU A 42 15.16 1.82 -1.11
N MET A 43 14.56 1.84 0.07
CA MET A 43 15.24 2.14 1.34
C MET A 43 15.74 0.86 2.03
N ILE A 44 14.99 -0.24 1.97
CA ILE A 44 15.35 -1.51 2.63
C ILE A 44 16.67 -2.06 2.07
N ILE A 45 16.82 -2.10 0.75
CA ILE A 45 18.01 -2.66 0.08
C ILE A 45 19.32 -2.00 0.57
N PRO A 46 19.51 -0.66 0.47
CA PRO A 46 20.74 -0.03 0.94
C PRO A 46 20.91 -0.10 2.46
N MET A 47 19.84 -0.06 3.26
CA MET A 47 19.95 -0.15 4.72
C MET A 47 20.42 -1.54 5.18
N CYS A 48 19.92 -2.60 4.56
CA CYS A 48 20.34 -3.97 4.84
C CYS A 48 21.78 -4.24 4.37
N LEU A 49 22.18 -3.66 3.23
CA LEU A 49 23.57 -3.73 2.73
C LEU A 49 24.54 -2.96 3.63
N ALA A 50 24.16 -1.78 4.12
CA ALA A 50 24.99 -0.95 4.97
C ALA A 50 25.17 -1.52 6.39
N ASN A 51 24.17 -2.23 6.92
CA ASN A 51 24.25 -2.79 8.28
C ASN A 51 23.52 -4.14 8.40
N ARG A 52 24.22 -5.20 7.98
CA ARG A 52 23.67 -6.56 7.89
C ARG A 52 23.22 -7.14 9.24
N GLU A 53 23.86 -6.75 10.34
CA GLU A 53 23.48 -7.17 11.69
C GLU A 53 22.13 -6.60 12.14
N ARG A 54 21.74 -5.44 11.59
CA ARG A 54 20.47 -4.76 11.91
C ARG A 54 19.35 -5.08 10.92
N THR A 55 19.60 -5.88 9.89
CA THR A 55 18.62 -6.28 8.87
C THR A 55 17.32 -6.82 9.47
N ALA A 56 17.40 -7.67 10.50
CA ALA A 56 16.22 -8.19 11.16
C ALA A 56 15.32 -7.06 11.72
N LYS A 57 15.92 -6.08 12.40
CA LYS A 57 15.18 -4.92 12.93
C LYS A 57 14.57 -4.06 11.82
N ILE A 58 15.33 -3.82 10.75
CA ILE A 58 14.89 -3.01 9.59
C ILE A 58 13.66 -3.64 8.95
N VAL A 59 13.72 -4.94 8.64
CA VAL A 59 12.61 -5.68 8.01
C VAL A 59 11.41 -5.74 8.96
N THR A 60 11.60 -6.04 10.25
CA THR A 60 10.49 -6.08 11.21
C THR A 60 9.76 -4.74 11.30
N VAL A 61 10.49 -3.62 11.36
CA VAL A 61 9.87 -2.29 11.39
C VAL A 61 9.08 -2.01 10.11
N ALA A 62 9.65 -2.31 8.94
CA ALA A 62 8.95 -2.14 7.67
C ALA A 62 7.67 -2.97 7.60
N THR A 63 7.72 -4.25 7.99
CA THR A 63 6.55 -5.14 8.01
C THR A 63 5.47 -4.62 8.96
N LEU A 64 5.83 -4.26 10.19
CA LEU A 64 4.86 -3.74 11.16
C LEU A 64 4.24 -2.41 10.69
N ALA A 65 5.04 -1.51 10.14
CA ALA A 65 4.56 -0.25 9.59
C ALA A 65 3.63 -0.47 8.38
N SER A 66 3.94 -1.44 7.53
CA SER A 66 3.11 -1.81 6.37
C SER A 66 1.75 -2.39 6.81
N ILE A 67 1.74 -3.26 7.82
CA ILE A 67 0.50 -3.82 8.38
C ILE A 67 -0.36 -2.70 8.98
N LEU A 68 0.24 -1.81 9.77
CA LEU A 68 -0.46 -0.67 10.36
C LEU A 68 -0.99 0.29 9.29
N GLY A 69 -0.22 0.55 8.24
CA GLY A 69 -0.65 1.38 7.10
C GLY A 69 -1.81 0.75 6.32
N GLY A 70 -1.82 -0.58 6.19
CA GLY A 70 -2.91 -1.33 5.55
C GLY A 70 -4.18 -1.28 6.37
N LEU A 71 -4.09 -1.47 7.69
CA LEU A 71 -5.22 -1.33 8.62
C LEU A 71 -5.78 0.10 8.60
N PHE A 72 -4.91 1.10 8.59
CA PHE A 72 -5.32 2.51 8.52
C PHE A 72 -5.98 2.83 7.18
N GLY A 73 -5.42 2.34 6.07
CA GLY A 73 -6.01 2.45 4.74
C GLY A 73 -7.40 1.80 4.66
N TYR A 74 -7.56 0.59 5.23
CA TYR A 74 -8.85 -0.09 5.33
C TYR A 74 -9.87 0.74 6.12
N TRP A 75 -9.45 1.29 7.27
CA TRP A 75 -10.31 2.16 8.06
C TRP A 75 -10.79 3.39 7.30
N ILE A 76 -9.89 4.04 6.56
CA ILE A 76 -10.27 5.20 5.74
C ILE A 76 -11.20 4.77 4.61
N GLY A 77 -10.90 3.65 3.93
CA GLY A 77 -11.74 3.08 2.89
C GLY A 77 -13.15 2.79 3.40
N PHE A 78 -13.28 2.20 4.59
CA PHE A 78 -14.56 1.90 5.22
C PHE A 78 -15.40 3.17 5.48
N TYR A 79 -14.82 4.19 6.13
CA TYR A 79 -15.54 5.45 6.38
C TYR A 79 -15.80 6.27 5.11
N ALA A 80 -14.87 6.25 4.15
CA ALA A 80 -15.02 6.92 2.87
C ALA A 80 -16.05 6.22 1.98
N PHE A 81 -16.24 4.90 2.11
CA PHE A 81 -17.24 4.16 1.35
C PHE A 81 -18.65 4.62 1.69
N ASP A 82 -18.98 4.73 2.98
CA ASP A 82 -20.30 5.24 3.40
C ASP A 82 -20.49 6.72 2.99
N SER A 83 -19.45 7.54 3.09
CA SER A 83 -19.55 8.98 2.88
C SER A 83 -19.46 9.42 1.42
N ILE A 84 -18.75 8.65 0.58
CA ILE A 84 -18.42 9.00 -0.81
C ILE A 84 -18.85 7.88 -1.77
N GLY A 85 -18.58 6.62 -1.43
CA GLY A 85 -18.93 5.46 -2.24
C GLY A 85 -20.44 5.30 -2.46
N VAL A 86 -21.22 5.26 -1.38
CA VAL A 86 -22.68 5.10 -1.41
C VAL A 86 -23.38 6.23 -2.19
N PRO A 87 -23.06 7.52 -2.02
CA PRO A 87 -23.61 8.59 -2.86
C PRO A 87 -23.29 8.43 -4.35
N ILE A 88 -22.06 8.03 -4.70
CA ILE A 88 -21.64 7.82 -6.09
C ILE A 88 -22.37 6.64 -6.73
N LEU A 89 -22.46 5.52 -6.01
CA LEU A 89 -23.18 4.31 -6.45
C LEU A 89 -24.67 4.58 -6.64
N ASN A 90 -25.29 5.34 -5.73
CA ASN A 90 -26.68 5.79 -5.86
C ASN A 90 -26.86 6.75 -7.04
N PHE A 91 -25.92 7.68 -7.25
CA PHE A 91 -25.97 8.62 -8.38
C PHE A 91 -25.92 7.90 -9.73
N TYR A 92 -25.13 6.83 -9.84
CA TYR A 92 -25.07 5.99 -11.04
C TYR A 92 -26.18 4.92 -11.13
N GLY A 93 -27.04 4.79 -10.12
CA GLY A 93 -28.07 3.75 -10.06
C GLY A 93 -27.49 2.32 -10.02
N ALA A 94 -26.28 2.17 -9.50
CA ALA A 94 -25.50 0.93 -9.55
C ALA A 94 -25.57 0.10 -8.25
N MET A 95 -26.40 0.49 -7.28
CA MET A 95 -26.54 -0.25 -6.01
C MET A 95 -26.98 -1.71 -6.22
N ASP A 96 -27.90 -1.98 -7.14
CA ASP A 96 -28.33 -3.36 -7.44
C ASP A 96 -27.18 -4.22 -8.00
N LYS A 97 -26.26 -3.61 -8.75
CA LYS A 97 -25.07 -4.30 -9.28
C LYS A 97 -24.02 -4.50 -8.20
N TYR A 98 -23.92 -3.57 -7.26
CA TYR A 98 -23.05 -3.70 -6.09
C TYR A 98 -23.52 -4.85 -5.18
N ASP A 99 -24.82 -4.96 -4.90
CA ASP A 99 -25.38 -6.04 -4.10
C ASP A 99 -25.18 -7.41 -4.76
N GLN A 100 -25.39 -7.49 -6.09
CA GLN A 100 -25.06 -8.72 -6.83
C GLN A 100 -23.56 -9.03 -6.79
N PHE A 101 -22.70 -8.04 -6.96
CA PHE A 101 -21.26 -8.22 -6.88
C PHE A 101 -20.83 -8.72 -5.49
N GLN A 102 -21.40 -8.16 -4.42
CA GLN A 102 -21.15 -8.58 -3.05
C GLN A 102 -21.57 -10.04 -2.84
N HIS A 103 -22.74 -10.45 -3.35
CA HIS A 103 -23.20 -11.83 -3.28
C HIS A 103 -22.28 -12.82 -4.01
N TYR A 104 -21.79 -12.44 -5.21
CA TYR A 104 -20.79 -13.24 -5.93
C TYR A 104 -19.44 -13.26 -5.21
N PHE A 105 -19.07 -12.18 -4.52
CA PHE A 105 -17.85 -12.11 -3.71
C PHE A 105 -17.93 -12.99 -2.47
N ASP A 106 -19.09 -13.10 -1.83
CA ASP A 106 -19.29 -14.02 -0.71
C ASP A 106 -19.15 -15.49 -1.14
N LEU A 107 -19.61 -15.82 -2.35
CA LEU A 107 -19.56 -17.18 -2.89
C LEU A 107 -18.21 -17.56 -3.52
N TYR A 108 -17.55 -16.62 -4.21
CA TYR A 108 -16.37 -16.89 -5.03
C TYR A 108 -15.17 -16.00 -4.70
N GLY A 109 -15.22 -15.18 -3.65
CA GLY A 109 -14.21 -14.18 -3.32
C GLY A 109 -12.78 -14.71 -3.31
N ALA A 110 -12.56 -15.89 -2.72
CA ALA A 110 -11.24 -16.52 -2.70
C ALA A 110 -10.71 -16.82 -4.13
N ILE A 111 -11.56 -17.33 -5.01
CA ILE A 111 -11.20 -17.63 -6.41
C ILE A 111 -11.04 -16.32 -7.19
N MET A 112 -11.91 -15.33 -6.97
CA MET A 112 -11.81 -14.02 -7.63
C MET A 112 -10.52 -13.29 -7.26
N ILE A 113 -10.10 -13.31 -5.99
CA ILE A 113 -8.83 -12.71 -5.56
C ILE A 113 -7.64 -13.42 -6.21
N VAL A 114 -7.67 -14.76 -6.31
CA VAL A 114 -6.61 -15.51 -6.99
C VAL A 114 -6.55 -15.16 -8.48
N VAL A 115 -7.67 -15.20 -9.18
CA VAL A 115 -7.75 -14.86 -10.62
C VAL A 115 -7.34 -13.41 -10.86
N ALA A 116 -7.80 -12.49 -10.01
CA ALA A 116 -7.46 -11.08 -10.11
C ALA A 116 -5.98 -10.83 -9.77
N GLY A 117 -5.37 -11.64 -8.89
CA GLY A 117 -3.93 -11.63 -8.63
C GLY A 117 -3.08 -12.11 -9.83
N PHE A 118 -3.63 -12.94 -10.71
CA PHE A 118 -3.01 -13.30 -12.00
C PHE A 118 -3.34 -12.30 -13.12
N SER A 119 -4.28 -11.39 -12.89
CA SER A 119 -4.61 -10.32 -13.83
C SER A 119 -3.67 -9.12 -13.61
N PRO A 120 -3.38 -8.31 -14.64
CA PRO A 120 -2.60 -7.08 -14.49
C PRO A 120 -3.36 -5.95 -13.76
N ILE A 121 -4.47 -6.27 -13.08
CA ILE A 121 -5.28 -5.29 -12.34
C ILE A 121 -4.54 -4.94 -11.04
N PRO A 122 -4.39 -3.65 -10.69
CA PRO A 122 -3.71 -3.26 -9.47
C PRO A 122 -4.43 -3.84 -8.24
N TYR A 123 -3.70 -4.50 -7.34
CA TYR A 123 -4.29 -5.18 -6.18
C TYR A 123 -5.14 -4.27 -5.28
N LYS A 124 -4.86 -2.96 -5.25
CA LYS A 124 -5.66 -1.99 -4.47
C LYS A 124 -7.02 -1.65 -5.09
N VAL A 125 -7.29 -2.12 -6.31
CA VAL A 125 -8.56 -1.92 -7.04
C VAL A 125 -9.47 -3.15 -6.92
N ILE A 126 -8.94 -4.28 -6.46
CA ILE A 126 -9.66 -5.52 -6.17
C ILE A 126 -10.25 -5.41 -4.76
#